data_AF-A0A075I139-F1
#
_entry.id   AF-A0A075I139-F1
#
_cell.length_a   1.000
_cell.length_b   1.000
_cell.length_c   1.000
_cell.angle_alpha   90.00
_cell.angle_beta   90.00
_cell.angle_gamma   90.00
#
_symmetry.space_group_name_H-M   'P 1'
#
loop_
_entity.id
_entity.type
_entity.pdbx_description
1 polymer ?
#
loop_
_entity_poly.entity_id
_entity_poly.type
_entity_poly.pdbx_seq_one_letter_code
_entity_poly.pdbx_strand_id
1 'polypeptide(L)' 'MLIWINHTENYPPCSAQLPGKDLNYTNIVTSFLKNHDKILILKRSDKVKSMKSLWAGISGIIEKDDLSPLSRAEIEIF' A
#
# COMPACT_ATOMS: atom_id res chain seq x y z
N MET A 1 -4.12 -14.42 12.84
CA MET A 1 -3.53 -13.49 11.87
C MET A 1 -4.68 -12.68 11.29
N LEU A 2 -4.89 -11.45 11.78
CA LEU A 2 -5.99 -10.60 11.33
C LEU A 2 -5.38 -9.53 10.42
N ILE A 3 -5.44 -9.74 9.12
CA ILE A 3 -4.99 -8.74 8.14
C ILE A 3 -6.13 -7.74 7.99
N TRP A 4 -6.01 -6.58 8.63
CA TRP A 4 -6.96 -5.48 8.49
C TRP A 4 -6.52 -4.66 7.27
N ILE A 5 -7.11 -4.96 6.11
CA ILE A 5 -6.97 -4.12 4.90
C ILE A 5 -8.05 -3.04 5.02
N ASN A 6 -7.67 -1.87 5.53
CA ASN A 6 -8.52 -0.68 5.46
C ASN A 6 -7.72 0.46 4.84
N HIS A 7 -7.98 0.74 3.57
CA HIS A 7 -8.51 2.03 3.10
C HIS A 7 -8.67 1.95 1.57
N THR A 8 -9.87 1.64 1.08
CA THR A 8 -10.24 2.16 -0.24
C THR A 8 -10.67 3.59 0.03
N GLU A 9 -9.78 4.57 -0.20
CA GLU A 9 -10.28 5.93 -0.38
C GLU A 9 -11.29 5.81 -1.51
N ASN A 10 -12.55 6.19 -1.24
CA ASN A 10 -13.61 6.27 -2.24
C ASN A 10 -13.23 7.38 -3.22
N TYR A 11 -12.19 7.15 -4.00
CA TYR A 11 -11.89 7.91 -5.18
C TYR A 11 -13.03 7.63 -6.17
N PRO A 12 -13.58 8.68 -6.80
CA PRO A 12 -14.54 8.46 -7.87
C PRO A 12 -13.93 7.45 -8.87
N PRO A 13 -14.71 6.46 -9.35
CA PRO A 13 -14.22 5.54 -10.37
C PRO A 13 -13.63 6.38 -11.51
N CYS A 14 -12.50 5.95 -12.09
CA CYS A 14 -11.77 6.73 -13.11
C CYS A 14 -12.67 7.23 -14.26
N SER A 15 -13.83 6.62 -14.47
CA SER A 15 -14.87 7.05 -15.41
C SER A 15 -15.59 8.37 -15.08
N ALA A 16 -15.39 8.97 -13.90
CA ALA A 16 -16.10 10.19 -13.45
C ALA A 16 -15.22 11.46 -13.47
N GLN A 17 -14.08 11.46 -14.16
CA GLN A 17 -13.09 12.55 -14.12
C GLN A 17 -13.13 13.44 -15.39
N LEU A 18 -12.96 14.75 -15.19
CA LEU A 18 -12.99 15.79 -16.24
C LEU A 18 -11.97 15.49 -17.37
N PRO A 19 -12.34 15.68 -18.64
CA PRO A 19 -11.45 15.41 -19.78
C PRO A 19 -10.25 16.37 -19.75
N GLY A 20 -9.02 15.82 -19.70
CA GLY A 20 -7.79 16.59 -19.94
C GLY A 20 -6.69 16.49 -18.88
N LYS A 21 -6.79 15.63 -17.86
CA LYS A 21 -5.69 15.39 -16.91
C LYS A 21 -5.42 13.88 -16.77
N ASP A 22 -4.31 13.41 -17.33
CA ASP A 22 -3.83 12.05 -17.09
C ASP A 22 -3.45 11.91 -15.60
N LEU A 23 -4.33 11.27 -14.84
CA LEU A 23 -4.10 10.96 -13.43
C LEU A 23 -3.34 9.65 -13.34
N ASN A 24 -2.07 9.73 -12.94
CA ASN A 24 -1.29 8.55 -12.59
C ASN A 24 -1.66 8.13 -11.17
N TYR A 25 -2.24 6.94 -11.03
CA TYR A 25 -2.49 6.30 -9.74
C TYR A 25 -1.72 4.98 -9.66
N THR A 26 -1.41 4.58 -8.43
CA THR A 26 -0.74 3.30 -8.16
C THR A 26 -1.48 2.63 -7.03
N ASN A 27 -1.93 1.41 -7.28
CA ASN A 27 -2.55 0.60 -6.24
C ASN A 27 -1.45 0.08 -5.31
N ILE A 28 -1.64 0.27 -4.02
CA ILE A 28 -0.68 -0.16 -2.99
C ILE A 28 -1.39 -1.06 -2.00
N VAL A 29 -0.65 -2.02 -1.46
CA VAL A 29 -1.05 -2.75 -0.25
C VAL A 29 -0.30 -2.17 0.93
N THR A 30 -0.94 -2.11 2.09
CA THR A 30 -0.29 -1.74 3.35
C THR A 30 -0.76 -2.69 4.44
N SER A 31 0.21 -3.28 5.13
CA SER A 31 0.01 -4.31 6.14
C SER A 31 0.58 -3.83 7.48
N PHE A 32 -0.19 -4.04 8.54
CA PHE A 32 0.24 -3.83 9.92
C PHE A 32 0.41 -5.17 10.61
N LEU A 33 1.66 -5.53 10.93
CA LEU A 33 1.93 -6.70 11.74
C LEU A 33 1.68 -6.37 13.21
N LYS A 34 0.78 -7.13 13.83
CA LYS A 34 0.42 -7.01 15.25
C LYS A 34 1.01 -8.18 16.03
N ASN A 35 1.66 -7.89 17.14
CA ASN A 35 2.09 -8.88 18.13
C ASN A 35 1.64 -8.41 19.52
N HIS A 36 0.64 -9.09 20.09
CA HIS A 36 -0.11 -8.62 21.26
C HIS A 36 -0.61 -7.18 21.03
N ASP A 37 -0.35 -6.26 21.94
CA ASP A 37 -0.78 -4.86 21.83
C ASP A 37 0.22 -3.96 21.09
N LYS A 38 1.21 -4.54 20.43
CA LYS A 38 2.23 -3.82 19.66
C LYS A 38 1.97 -3.95 18.16
N ILE A 39 2.23 -2.87 17.43
CA ILE A 39 2.19 -2.82 15.96
C ILE A 39 3.60 -2.50 15.46
N LEU A 40 4.03 -3.20 14.42
CA LEU A 40 5.27 -2.88 13.73
C LEU A 40 5.08 -1.67 12.81
N ILE A 41 5.88 -0.63 13.02
CA ILE A 41 6.01 0.53 12.13
C ILE A 41 7.47 0.64 11.73
N LEU A 42 7.73 0.83 10.43
CA LEU A 42 9.06 0.89 9.84
C LEU A 42 9.41 2.33 9.47
N LYS A 43 10.64 2.75 9.74
CA LYS A 43 11.18 4.00 9.17
C LYS A 43 11.82 3.69 7.83
N ARG A 44 11.35 4.34 6.77
CA ARG A 44 11.90 4.17 5.42
C ARG A 44 13.31 4.74 5.33
N SER A 45 14.19 4.02 4.63
CA SER A 45 15.57 4.43 4.38
C SER A 45 15.63 5.68 3.50
N ASP A 46 16.72 6.44 3.58
CA ASP A 46 16.95 7.60 2.71
C ASP A 46 17.36 7.19 1.28
N LYS A 47 17.62 5.90 1.05
CA LYS A 47 18.04 5.32 -0.24
C LYS A 47 16.86 4.93 -1.15
N VAL A 48 15.62 5.03 -0.70
CA VAL A 48 14.43 4.70 -1.52
C VAL A 48 14.03 5.85 -2.44
N LYS A 49 13.23 5.59 -3.48
CA LYS A 49 12.80 6.63 -4.43
C LYS A 49 11.81 7.64 -3.83
N SER A 50 10.87 7.18 -3.00
CA SER A 50 9.75 7.98 -2.46
C SER A 50 9.54 7.75 -0.96
N MET A 51 8.91 8.72 -0.30
CA MET A 51 8.55 8.66 1.13
C MET A 51 9.79 8.41 2.04
N LYS A 52 10.91 9.06 1.72
CA LYS A 52 12.19 8.92 2.46
C LYS A 52 12.03 9.40 3.90
N SER A 53 12.70 8.71 4.83
CA SER A 53 12.71 9.00 6.27
C SER A 53 11.34 8.96 6.98
N LEU A 54 10.24 8.67 6.29
CA LEU A 54 8.89 8.59 6.86
C LEU A 54 8.66 7.25 7.55
N TRP A 55 7.76 7.26 8.53
CA TRP A 55 7.26 6.06 9.20
C TRP A 55 6.06 5.49 8.44
N ALA A 56 6.03 4.18 8.24
CA ALA A 56 4.98 3.49 7.50
C ALA A 56 4.77 2.05 7.98
N GLY A 57 3.64 1.44 7.62
CA GLY A 57 3.48 0.00 7.66
C GLY A 57 4.31 -0.69 6.56
N ILE A 58 4.27 -2.02 6.53
CA ILE A 58 4.85 -2.79 5.44
C ILE A 58 3.98 -2.55 4.21
N SER A 59 4.55 -2.06 3.11
CA SER A 59 3.77 -1.65 1.94
C SER A 59 4.49 -1.99 0.65
N GLY A 60 3.71 -2.31 -0.38
CA GLY A 60 4.19 -2.65 -1.71
C GLY A 60 3.22 -2.21 -2.79
N ILE A 61 3.73 -2.11 -4.02
CA ILE A 61 2.93 -1.80 -5.19
C ILE A 61 2.25 -3.08 -5.65
N ILE A 62 0.94 -3.02 -5.91
CA ILE A 62 0.20 -4.12 -6.53
C ILE A 62 0.54 -4.10 -8.02
N GLU A 63 1.24 -5.12 -8.48
CA GLU A 63 1.64 -5.30 -9.87
C GLU A 63 0.51 -5.96 -10.66
N LYS A 64 0.57 -5.89 -11.99
CA LYS A 64 -0.54 -6.33 -12.87
C LYS A 64 -0.77 -7.84 -12.85
N ASP A 65 0.26 -8.59 -12.51
CA ASP A 65 0.33 -10.05 -12.48
C ASP A 65 0.21 -10.63 -11.06
N ASP A 66 0.02 -9.78 -10.05
CA ASP A 66 -0.34 -10.24 -8.72
C ASP A 66 -1.69 -10.97 -8.74
N LEU A 67 -1.73 -12.17 -8.18
CA LEU A 67 -2.95 -12.97 -8.10
C LEU A 67 -4.03 -12.28 -7.24
N SER A 68 -3.62 -11.53 -6.21
CA SER A 68 -4.51 -10.74 -5.35
C SER A 68 -3.73 -9.71 -4.53
N PRO A 69 -4.40 -8.71 -3.91
CA PRO A 69 -3.74 -7.83 -2.93
C PRO A 69 -3.10 -8.61 -1.76
N LEU A 70 -3.68 -9.75 -1.38
CA LEU A 70 -3.16 -10.60 -0.32
C LEU A 70 -1.83 -11.26 -0.71
N SER A 71 -1.70 -11.75 -1.94
CA SER A 71 -0.44 -12.36 -2.40
C SER A 71 0.69 -11.34 -2.45
N ARG A 72 0.41 -10.08 -2.85
CA ARG A 72 1.40 -9.00 -2.76
C ARG A 72 1.76 -8.68 -1.31
N ALA A 73 0.78 -8.63 -0.41
CA ALA A 73 1.05 -8.41 1.01
C ALA A 73 1.98 -9.48 1.60
N GLU A 74 1.77 -10.75 1.25
CA GLU A 74 2.64 -11.86 1.67
C GLU A 74 4.07 -11.70 1.16
N ILE A 75 4.25 -11.35 -0.13
CA ILE A 75 5.57 -11.08 -0.73
C ILE A 75 6.31 -9.94 -0.01
N GLU A 76 5.62 -8.86 0.36
CA GLU A 76 6.26 -7.72 1.03
C GLU A 76 6.59 -7.99 2.52
N ILE A 77 5.93 -8.98 3.12
CA ILE A 77 6.13 -9.37 4.52
C ILE A 77 7.28 -10.38 4.68
N PHE A 78 7.50 -11.27 3.69
CA PHE A 78 8.49 -12.36 3.74
C PHE A 78 9.74 -12.08 2.91
#